data_AF-A0A645AC67-F1
#
_entry.id   AF-A0A645AC67-F1
#
_cell.length_a   1.000
_cell.length_b   1.000
_cell.length_c   1.000
_cell.angle_alpha   90.00
_cell.angle_beta   90.00
_cell.angle_gamma   90.00
#
_symmetry.space_group_name_H-M   'P 1'
#
loop_
_entity.id
_entity.type
_entity.pdbx_description
1 polymer ?
#
loop_
_entity_poly.entity_id
_entity_poly.type
_entity_poly.pdbx_seq_one_letter_code
_entity_poly.pdbx_strand_id
1 'polypeptide(L)'
;MFMSNAGICPTGWKSDKYDNLIKETANTIDPAKRLEKFKEAEKLLIFEDGVISPGVWRFKNTFIRKYIKNYMAPTFGALDLKYTYTDGRE
;
A
#
# COMPACT_ATOMS: atom_id res chain seq x y z
N MET A 1 -3.39 -8.73 -0.09
CA MET A 1 -4.54 -7.82 -0.28
C MET A 1 -5.59 -8.45 -1.19
N PHE A 2 -5.19 -8.99 -2.35
CA PHE A 2 -6.10 -9.59 -3.35
C PHE A 2 -6.09 -11.13 -3.39
N MET A 3 -5.51 -11.79 -2.39
CA MET A 3 -5.55 -13.25 -2.33
C MET A 3 -6.99 -13.72 -2.14
N SER A 4 -7.32 -14.94 -2.57
CA SER A 4 -8.69 -15.48 -2.49
C SER A 4 -9.26 -15.54 -1.07
N ASN A 5 -8.40 -15.54 -0.05
CA ASN A 5 -8.74 -15.53 1.37
C ASN A 5 -8.62 -14.13 2.02
N ALA A 6 -8.20 -13.10 1.28
CA ALA A 6 -7.99 -11.77 1.81
C ALA A 6 -9.28 -10.95 1.74
N GLY A 7 -9.87 -10.65 2.90
CA GLY A 7 -11.11 -9.87 3.02
C GLY A 7 -10.95 -8.35 2.90
N ILE A 8 -9.81 -7.85 2.40
CA ILE A 8 -9.52 -6.39 2.32
C ILE A 8 -10.19 -5.75 1.11
N CYS A 9 -10.21 -6.43 -0.03
CA CYS A 9 -10.83 -5.94 -1.26
C CYS A 9 -11.95 -6.89 -1.67
N PRO A 10 -13.24 -6.53 -1.49
CA PRO A 10 -14.37 -7.40 -1.80
C PRO A 10 -14.64 -7.40 -3.30
N THR A 11 -13.72 -7.96 -4.09
CA THR A 11 -13.88 -8.12 -5.55
C THR A 11 -14.54 -9.45 -5.92
N GLY A 12 -14.63 -10.40 -4.99
CA GLY A 12 -15.18 -11.75 -5.23
C GLY A 12 -14.31 -12.64 -6.13
N TRP A 13 -13.18 -12.11 -6.61
CA TRP A 13 -12.25 -12.80 -7.48
C TRP A 13 -11.38 -13.78 -6.69
N LYS A 14 -11.15 -14.95 -7.28
CA LYS A 14 -10.31 -16.02 -6.73
C LYS A 14 -9.47 -16.61 -7.85
N SER A 15 -8.17 -16.75 -7.61
CA SER A 15 -7.24 -17.31 -8.59
C SER A 15 -6.15 -18.10 -7.89
N ASP A 16 -6.15 -19.41 -8.10
CA ASP A 16 -5.15 -20.32 -7.51
C ASP A 16 -3.73 -19.99 -8.01
N LYS A 17 -3.62 -19.53 -9.28
CA LYS A 17 -2.36 -19.12 -9.88
C LYS A 17 -1.78 -17.90 -9.17
N TYR A 18 -2.62 -16.89 -8.92
CA TYR A 18 -2.20 -15.68 -8.21
C TYR A 18 -1.80 -15.97 -6.76
N ASP A 19 -2.60 -16.77 -6.05
CA ASP A 19 -2.33 -17.14 -4.66
C ASP A 19 -0.99 -17.89 -4.52
N ASN A 20 -0.68 -18.79 -5.46
CA ASN A 20 0.60 -19.50 -5.47
C ASN A 20 1.77 -18.56 -5.79
N LEU A 21 1.62 -17.67 -6.78
CA LEU A 21 2.64 -16.70 -7.15
C LEU A 21 2.99 -15.76 -5.99
N ILE A 22 1.97 -15.29 -5.25
CA ILE A 22 2.16 -14.43 -4.08
C ILE A 22 2.86 -15.17 -2.94
N LYS A 23 2.50 -16.45 -2.68
CA LYS A 23 3.18 -17.28 -1.67
C LYS A 23 4.65 -17.51 -2.01
N GLU A 24 4.96 -17.80 -3.27
CA GLU A 24 6.34 -17.95 -3.71
C GLU A 24 7.14 -16.65 -3.59
N THR A 25 6.51 -15.52 -3.92
CA THR A 25 7.13 -14.20 -3.82
C THR A 25 7.45 -13.87 -2.37
N ALA A 26 6.58 -14.22 -1.43
CA ALA A 26 6.80 -14.04 0.01
C ALA A 26 8.00 -14.85 0.53
N ASN A 27 8.28 -16.02 -0.06
CA ASN A 27 9.41 -16.88 0.32
C ASN A 27 10.72 -16.55 -0.40
N THR A 28 10.71 -15.61 -1.36
CA THR A 28 11.91 -15.25 -2.13
C THR A 28 12.75 -14.21 -1.37
N ILE A 29 13.98 -14.59 -1.00
CA ILE A 29 14.92 -13.73 -0.25
C ILE A 29 15.56 -12.66 -1.15
N ASP A 30 15.81 -13.00 -2.42
CA ASP A 30 16.47 -12.10 -3.36
C ASP A 30 15.53 -10.97 -3.82
N PRO A 31 15.90 -9.69 -3.64
CA PRO A 31 15.03 -8.56 -3.92
C PRO A 31 14.78 -8.36 -5.42
N ALA A 32 15.72 -8.71 -6.30
CA ALA A 32 15.55 -8.57 -7.74
C ALA A 32 14.54 -9.60 -8.28
N LYS A 33 14.69 -10.86 -7.87
CA LYS A 33 13.72 -11.93 -8.19
C LYS A 33 12.34 -11.65 -7.61
N ARG A 34 12.27 -11.08 -6.42
CA ARG A 34 11.01 -10.68 -5.78
C ARG A 34 10.30 -9.58 -6.58
N LEU A 35 11.04 -8.60 -7.09
CA LEU A 35 10.49 -7.55 -7.95
C LEU A 35 9.88 -8.12 -9.23
N GLU A 36 10.60 -9.01 -9.92
CA GLU A 36 10.10 -9.62 -11.16
C GLU A 36 8.82 -10.42 -10.94
N LYS A 37 8.74 -11.21 -9.86
CA LYS A 37 7.51 -11.93 -9.51
C LYS A 37 6.34 -11.00 -9.17
N PHE A 38 6.60 -9.86 -8.53
CA PHE A 38 5.56 -8.85 -8.28
C PHE A 38 5.04 -8.21 -9.57
N LYS A 39 5.90 -7.95 -10.56
CA LYS A 39 5.47 -7.45 -11.88
C LYS A 39 4.55 -8.45 -12.58
N GLU A 40 4.89 -9.74 -12.53
CA GLU A 40 4.06 -10.80 -13.10
C GLU A 40 2.70 -10.89 -12.39
N ALA A 41 2.69 -10.80 -11.05
CA ALA A 41 1.45 -10.79 -10.27
C ALA A 41 0.57 -9.57 -10.60
N GLU A 42 1.17 -8.38 -10.77
CA GLU A 42 0.44 -7.17 -11.17
C GLU A 42 -0.12 -7.28 -12.59
N LYS A 43 0.64 -7.87 -13.51
CA LYS A 43 0.18 -8.12 -14.88
C LYS A 43 -1.05 -9.02 -14.91
N LEU A 44 -1.02 -10.13 -14.19
CA LEU A 44 -2.15 -11.07 -14.11
C LEU A 44 -3.40 -10.36 -13.54
N LEU A 45 -3.22 -9.55 -12.50
CA LEU A 45 -4.33 -8.91 -11.78
C LEU A 45 -4.97 -7.74 -12.54
N ILE A 46 -4.17 -6.91 -13.23
CA ILE A 46 -4.64 -5.69 -13.89
C ILE A 46 -4.91 -5.93 -15.38
N PHE A 47 -3.98 -6.57 -16.10
CA PHE A 47 -4.04 -6.68 -17.56
C PHE A 47 -4.80 -7.92 -18.04
N GLU A 48 -4.64 -9.05 -17.36
CA GLU A 48 -5.25 -10.32 -17.82
C GLU A 48 -6.66 -10.49 -17.23
N ASP A 49 -6.79 -10.41 -15.90
CA ASP A 49 -8.07 -10.67 -15.23
C ASP A 49 -8.90 -9.41 -14.98
N GLY A 50 -8.31 -8.22 -15.12
CA GLY A 50 -9.03 -6.94 -15.03
C GLY A 50 -9.79 -6.72 -13.70
N VAL A 51 -9.29 -7.30 -12.61
CA VAL A 51 -10.00 -7.40 -11.32
C VAL A 51 -10.26 -6.03 -10.71
N ILE A 52 -9.31 -5.11 -10.91
CA ILE A 52 -9.40 -3.73 -10.46
C ILE A 52 -8.86 -2.80 -11.54
N SER A 53 -9.41 -1.59 -11.61
CA SER A 53 -8.88 -0.50 -12.45
C SER A 53 -8.34 0.61 -11.54
N PRO A 54 -7.01 0.67 -11.31
CA PRO A 54 -6.42 1.74 -10.51
C PRO A 54 -6.47 3.05 -11.29
N GLY A 55 -7.26 4.02 -10.82
CA GLY A 55 -7.46 5.30 -11.50
C GLY A 55 -6.60 6.45 -11.01
N VAL A 56 -6.12 6.42 -9.76
CA VAL A 56 -5.42 7.56 -9.15
C VAL A 56 -4.31 7.12 -8.20
N TRP A 57 -3.14 7.75 -8.33
CA TRP A 57 -2.12 7.75 -7.29
C TRP A 57 -2.30 8.98 -6.41
N ARG A 58 -2.64 8.78 -5.13
CA ARG A 58 -2.97 9.90 -4.23
C ARG A 58 -1.69 10.51 -3.66
N PHE A 59 -1.52 11.81 -3.86
CA PHE A 59 -0.54 12.62 -3.14
C PHE A 59 -1.22 13.33 -1.98
N LYS A 60 -0.58 13.33 -0.80
CA LYS A 60 -1.10 13.99 0.40
C LYS A 60 -0.33 15.28 0.67
N ASN A 61 -0.94 16.42 0.33
CA ASN A 61 -0.44 17.72 0.74
C ASN A 61 -1.10 18.10 2.07
N THR A 62 -0.31 18.24 3.14
CA THR A 62 -0.82 18.58 4.48
C THR A 62 -0.38 19.99 4.84
N PHE A 63 -1.33 20.87 5.14
CA PHE A 63 -1.05 22.22 5.64
C PHE A 63 -1.01 22.22 7.17
N ILE A 64 0.07 22.75 7.74
CA ILE A 64 0.31 22.77 9.19
C ILE A 64 0.43 24.23 9.63
N ARG A 65 -0.25 24.59 10.72
CA ARG A 65 -0.18 25.95 11.28
C ARG A 65 1.20 26.19 11.89
N LYS A 66 1.72 27.42 11.78
CA LYS A 66 3.10 27.78 12.21
C LYS A 66 3.40 27.51 13.69
N TYR A 67 2.38 27.54 14.55
CA TYR A 67 2.48 27.28 15.99
C TYR A 67 2.51 25.78 16.35
N ILE A 68 2.26 24.88 15.39
CA ILE A 68 2.36 23.43 15.61
C ILE A 68 3.81 23.02 15.38
N LYS A 69 4.45 22.49 16.41
CA LYS A 69 5.84 22.01 16.38
C LYS A 69 5.87 20.50 16.46
N ASN A 70 6.90 19.93 15.82
CA ASN A 70 7.19 18.50 15.83
C ASN A 70 6.01 17.63 15.33
N TYR A 71 5.39 18.07 14.25
CA TYR A 71 4.35 17.32 13.55
C TYR A 71 4.98 16.21 12.70
N MET A 72 4.65 14.95 12.98
CA MET A 72 5.14 13.81 12.22
C MET A 72 4.00 13.22 11.38
N ALA A 73 4.11 13.38 10.07
CA ALA A 73 3.24 12.72 9.10
C ALA A 73 4.05 11.69 8.30
N PRO A 74 4.20 10.45 8.79
CA PRO A 74 4.86 9.41 8.04
C PRO A 74 4.11 9.14 6.72
N THR A 75 4.84 8.75 5.68
CA THR A 75 4.29 8.42 4.36
C THR A 75 3.35 7.21 4.43
N PHE A 76 3.59 6.31 5.38
CA PHE A 76 2.80 5.11 5.62
C PHE A 76 2.43 5.01 7.10
N GLY A 77 1.15 4.78 7.39
CA GLY A 77 0.64 4.63 8.75
C GLY A 77 -0.20 5.80 9.25
N ALA A 78 -0.57 5.72 10.53
CA ALA A 78 -1.32 6.76 11.22
C ALA A 78 -0.44 7.99 11.49
N LEU A 79 -1.10 9.13 11.72
CA LEU A 79 -0.44 10.34 12.19
C LEU A 79 0.18 10.07 13.57
N ASP A 80 1.46 10.38 13.72
CA ASP A 80 2.11 10.34 15.03
C ASP A 80 2.02 11.73 15.66
N LEU A 81 1.18 11.83 16.69
CA LEU A 81 0.92 13.05 17.43
C LEU A 81 1.59 13.05 18.80
N LYS A 82 2.28 11.97 19.19
CA LYS A 82 2.81 11.80 20.55
C LYS A 82 3.79 12.89 20.94
N TYR A 83 4.61 13.34 19.99
CA TYR A 83 5.63 14.35 20.22
C TYR A 83 5.25 15.73 19.68
N THR A 84 4.03 15.88 19.15
CA THR A 84 3.54 17.14 18.60
C THR A 84 3.04 18.03 19.72
N TYR A 85 3.47 19.31 19.71
CA TYR A 85 3.03 20.30 20.69
C TYR A 85 2.72 21.63 20.01
N THR A 86 2.01 22.51 20.73
CA THR A 86 1.73 23.87 20.28
C THR A 86 2.53 24.87 21.08
N ASP A 87 3.18 25.81 20.40
CA ASP A 87 3.97 26.86 21.04
C ASP A 87 3.76 28.21 20.32
N GLY A 88 3.69 29.30 21.07
CA GLY A 88 3.41 30.64 20.55
C GLY A 88 1.98 30.81 20.01
N ARG A 89 0.96 30.47 20.81
CA ARG A 89 -0.43 30.81 20.51
C ARG A 89 -0.66 32.30 20.83
N GLU A 90 -0.49 33.15 19.83
CA GLU A 90 -1.07 34.50 19.79
C GLU A 90 -2.19 34.55 18.75
#